data_AF-A0A0A9ZAB3-F1
#
_entry.id   AF-A0A0A9ZAB3-F1
#
_cell.length_a   1.000
_cell.length_b   1.000
_cell.length_c   1.000
_cell.angle_alpha   90.00
_cell.angle_beta   90.00
_cell.angle_gamma   90.00
#
_symmetry.space_group_name_H-M   'P 1'
#
loop_
_entity.id
_entity.type
_entity.pdbx_description
1 polymer ?
#
loop_
_entity_poly.entity_id
_entity_poly.type
_entity_poly.pdbx_seq_one_letter_code
_entity_poly.pdbx_strand_id
1 'polypeptide(L)'
;KVKKLRVPTPCNETSTPYIYGSATYTIAVMYGNVGTVTPRGTGSSGYIQTNKASAVRLHQSRTNEKDYLLNHERKVPQVNESVLKHEKLIRIEKEIMDYANDLREQGLSESVIEKRSQDRYEQLKAQYKKTRIMLTKVDTIDPT
;
A
#
# COMPACT_ATOMS: atom_id res chain seq x y z
N LYS A 1 -58.63 11.01 -42.78
CA LYS A 1 -58.15 10.18 -41.65
C LYS A 1 -56.62 10.21 -41.64
N VAL A 2 -56.00 11.08 -40.84
CA VAL A 2 -54.53 11.21 -40.77
C VAL A 2 -54.03 10.34 -39.60
N LYS A 3 -53.22 9.33 -39.88
CA LYS A 3 -52.61 8.48 -38.84
C LYS A 3 -51.52 9.30 -38.14
N LYS A 4 -51.70 9.60 -36.85
CA LYS A 4 -50.63 10.14 -35.98
C LYS A 4 -49.53 9.08 -35.87
N LEU A 5 -48.39 9.32 -36.50
CA LEU A 5 -47.16 8.56 -36.24
C LEU A 5 -46.64 9.00 -34.86
N ARG A 6 -46.55 8.05 -33.93
CA ARG A 6 -46.01 8.27 -32.59
C ARG A 6 -44.49 8.28 -32.69
N VAL A 7 -43.87 9.47 -32.64
CA VAL A 7 -42.42 9.59 -32.48
C VAL A 7 -42.03 9.19 -31.05
N PRO A 8 -41.04 8.30 -30.85
CA PRO A 8 -40.56 7.96 -29.53
C PRO A 8 -39.75 9.14 -28.94
N THR A 9 -40.04 9.47 -27.68
CA THR A 9 -39.36 10.51 -26.90
C THR A 9 -37.88 10.17 -26.67
N PRO A 10 -36.96 11.14 -26.74
CA PRO A 10 -35.55 10.91 -26.43
C PRO A 10 -35.35 10.69 -24.93
N CYS A 11 -34.69 9.60 -24.55
CA CYS A 11 -34.36 9.28 -23.17
C CYS A 11 -33.00 9.88 -22.76
N ASN A 12 -33.05 10.65 -21.66
CA ASN A 12 -31.98 11.02 -20.72
C ASN A 12 -30.77 11.82 -21.25
N GLU A 13 -30.87 13.13 -21.02
CA GLU A 13 -29.80 14.12 -21.03
C GLU A 13 -28.85 13.91 -19.84
N THR A 14 -27.66 13.35 -20.07
CA THR A 14 -26.42 13.70 -19.35
C THR A 14 -25.22 13.12 -20.09
N SER A 15 -24.83 13.73 -21.21
CA SER A 15 -23.48 13.55 -21.76
C SER A 15 -23.02 14.87 -22.35
N THR A 16 -22.12 15.57 -21.65
CA THR A 16 -21.47 16.76 -22.20
C THR A 16 -20.59 16.34 -23.39
N PRO A 17 -20.80 16.87 -24.60
CA PRO A 17 -19.97 16.51 -25.75
C PRO A 17 -18.57 17.12 -25.62
N TYR A 18 -17.53 16.31 -25.83
CA TYR A 18 -16.16 16.80 -25.99
C TYR A 18 -15.99 17.29 -27.43
N ILE A 19 -15.61 18.56 -27.62
CA ILE A 19 -15.50 19.17 -28.95
C ILE A 19 -14.11 18.87 -29.53
N TYR A 20 -14.07 18.11 -30.62
CA TYR A 20 -12.91 18.02 -31.50
C TYR A 20 -13.38 18.15 -32.96
N GLY A 21 -13.39 19.38 -33.49
CA GLY A 21 -13.90 19.69 -34.83
C GLY A 21 -15.44 19.75 -34.94
N SER A 22 -15.96 19.76 -36.17
CA SER A 22 -17.39 19.95 -36.51
C SER A 22 -18.27 18.69 -36.36
N ALA A 23 -17.75 17.61 -35.79
CA ALA A 23 -18.48 16.35 -35.61
C ALA A 23 -18.73 16.08 -34.12
N THR A 24 -19.99 15.93 -33.72
CA THR A 24 -20.39 15.57 -32.36
C THR A 24 -20.33 14.05 -32.18
N TYR A 25 -19.30 13.54 -31.49
CA TYR A 25 -19.26 12.14 -31.08
C TYR A 25 -19.93 11.97 -29.71
N THR A 26 -21.05 11.23 -29.69
CA THR A 26 -21.71 10.83 -28.44
C THR A 26 -21.06 9.54 -27.96
N ILE A 27 -20.25 9.59 -26.89
CA ILE A 27 -19.76 8.36 -26.26
C ILE A 27 -20.93 7.80 -25.45
N ALA A 28 -21.61 6.80 -26.02
CA ALA A 28 -22.66 6.07 -25.34
C ALA A 28 -22.07 5.36 -24.12
N VAL A 29 -22.34 5.89 -22.92
CA VAL A 29 -21.98 5.24 -21.65
C VAL A 29 -22.89 4.01 -21.50
N MET A 30 -22.31 2.81 -21.54
CA MET A 30 -23.06 1.58 -21.28
C MET A 30 -23.40 1.40 -19.81
N TYR A 31 -24.40 0.56 -19.56
CA TYR A 31 -24.92 0.15 -18.24
C TYR A 31 -23.78 -0.17 -17.25
N GLY A 32 -23.47 0.77 -16.36
CA GLY A 32 -22.49 0.58 -15.27
C GLY A 32 -21.11 0.06 -15.71
N ASN A 33 -20.62 0.44 -16.90
CA ASN A 33 -19.37 -0.05 -17.49
C ASN A 33 -19.33 -1.56 -17.80
N VAL A 34 -20.48 -2.21 -17.94
CA VAL A 34 -20.59 -3.64 -18.29
C VAL A 34 -21.13 -3.81 -19.72
N GLY A 35 -20.50 -4.69 -20.51
CA GLY A 35 -20.94 -5.06 -21.86
C GLY A 35 -20.12 -4.47 -23.01
N THR A 36 -20.62 -4.61 -24.24
CA THR A 36 -19.97 -4.16 -25.49
C THR A 36 -20.59 -2.88 -26.06
N VAL A 37 -19.78 -1.83 -26.27
CA VAL A 37 -20.24 -0.46 -26.66
C VAL A 37 -21.18 -0.49 -27.86
N THR A 38 -20.88 -1.35 -28.83
CA THR A 38 -21.83 -1.71 -29.88
C THR A 38 -21.83 -3.23 -30.03
N PRO A 39 -22.99 -3.87 -30.28
CA PRO A 39 -23.05 -5.31 -30.53
C PRO A 39 -22.46 -5.70 -31.90
N ARG A 40 -22.25 -4.72 -32.80
CA ARG A 40 -21.72 -4.92 -34.15
C ARG A 40 -20.27 -5.41 -34.09
N GLY A 41 -19.95 -6.44 -34.88
CA GLY A 41 -18.59 -7.01 -34.93
C GLY A 41 -18.25 -7.98 -33.79
N THR A 42 -19.13 -8.14 -32.79
CA THR A 42 -18.92 -9.07 -31.66
C THR A 42 -19.43 -10.49 -31.93
N GLY A 43 -20.18 -10.69 -33.03
CA GLY A 43 -20.78 -11.99 -33.36
C GLY A 43 -21.93 -12.42 -32.44
N SER A 44 -22.43 -11.53 -31.57
CA SER A 44 -23.50 -11.81 -30.59
C SER A 44 -24.61 -10.75 -30.62
N SER A 45 -25.70 -10.99 -29.90
CA SER A 45 -26.84 -10.05 -29.80
C SER A 45 -26.57 -8.83 -28.90
N GLY A 46 -25.47 -8.81 -28.15
CA GLY A 46 -25.18 -7.77 -27.15
C GLY A 46 -26.09 -7.81 -25.92
N TYR A 47 -26.80 -8.92 -25.69
CA TYR A 47 -27.66 -9.08 -24.52
C TYR A 47 -26.83 -9.33 -23.25
N ILE A 48 -27.06 -8.51 -22.22
CA ILE A 48 -26.31 -8.54 -20.96
C ILE A 48 -27.24 -9.03 -19.86
N GLN A 49 -26.85 -10.09 -19.15
CA GLN A 49 -27.54 -10.60 -17.96
C GLN A 49 -26.72 -10.32 -16.71
N THR A 50 -27.41 -10.03 -15.60
CA THR A 50 -26.77 -9.96 -14.29
C THR A 50 -26.44 -11.37 -13.80
N ASN A 51 -25.27 -11.53 -13.18
CA ASN A 51 -24.87 -12.82 -12.59
C ASN A 51 -25.63 -13.02 -11.27
N LYS A 52 -26.52 -14.02 -11.18
CA LYS A 52 -27.26 -14.33 -9.94
C LYS A 52 -26.36 -14.78 -8.78
N ALA A 53 -25.20 -15.38 -9.06
CA ALA A 53 -24.23 -15.76 -8.03
C ALA A 53 -23.47 -14.55 -7.45
N SER A 54 -23.53 -13.37 -8.08
CA SER A 54 -22.91 -12.15 -7.54
C SER A 54 -23.54 -11.72 -6.21
N ALA A 55 -24.84 -11.96 -6.02
CA ALA A 55 -25.55 -11.66 -4.78
C ALA A 55 -25.02 -12.46 -3.57
N VAL A 56 -24.58 -13.71 -3.81
CA VAL A 56 -24.01 -14.58 -2.77
C VAL A 56 -22.69 -14.02 -2.25
N ARG A 57 -21.86 -13.44 -3.14
CA ARG A 57 -20.57 -12.83 -2.75
C ARG A 57 -20.74 -11.60 -1.86
N LEU A 58 -21.81 -10.82 -2.07
CA LEU A 58 -22.16 -9.69 -1.20
C LEU A 58 -22.59 -10.11 0.21
N HIS A 59 -23.13 -11.33 0.37
CA HIS A 59 -23.57 -11.83 1.68
C HIS A 59 -22.49 -12.60 2.44
N GLN A 60 -21.46 -13.12 1.76
CA GLN A 60 -20.32 -13.78 2.40
C GLN A 60 -19.39 -12.82 3.16
N SER A 61 -19.36 -11.51 2.85
CA SER A 61 -18.45 -10.59 3.58
C SER A 61 -18.90 -10.41 5.04
N ARG A 62 -20.21 -10.33 5.28
CA ARG A 62 -20.78 -10.02 6.61
C ARG A 62 -20.66 -11.15 7.62
N THR A 63 -20.66 -12.41 7.18
CA THR A 63 -20.50 -13.56 8.08
C THR A 63 -19.05 -13.79 8.52
N ASN A 64 -18.08 -13.28 7.78
CA ASN A 64 -16.65 -13.46 8.07
C ASN A 64 -16.02 -12.29 8.84
N GLU A 65 -16.77 -11.23 9.17
CA GLU A 65 -16.24 -10.06 9.90
C GLU A 65 -15.79 -10.42 11.32
N LYS A 66 -16.49 -11.34 11.99
CA LYS A 66 -16.14 -11.79 13.35
C LYS A 66 -14.85 -12.63 13.37
N ASP A 67 -14.69 -13.54 12.42
CA ASP A 67 -13.47 -14.34 12.27
C ASP A 67 -12.29 -13.49 11.75
N TYR A 68 -12.58 -12.48 10.93
CA TYR A 68 -11.60 -11.50 10.49
C TYR A 68 -11.06 -10.69 11.67
N LEU A 69 -11.92 -10.17 12.56
CA LEU A 69 -11.53 -9.39 13.74
C LEU A 69 -10.77 -10.24 14.78
N LEU A 70 -11.21 -11.48 15.04
CA LEU A 70 -10.47 -12.40 15.93
C LEU A 70 -9.08 -12.78 15.38
N ASN A 71 -8.95 -12.92 14.05
CA ASN A 71 -7.66 -13.15 13.40
C ASN A 71 -6.87 -11.86 13.10
N HIS A 72 -7.47 -10.67 13.32
CA HIS A 72 -6.82 -9.37 13.07
C HIS A 72 -6.02 -8.83 14.25
N GLU A 73 -6.01 -9.52 15.40
CA GLU A 73 -4.84 -9.50 16.28
C GLU A 73 -3.68 -10.18 15.53
N ARG A 74 -3.22 -9.50 14.49
CA ARG A 74 -2.17 -9.95 13.59
C ARG A 74 -0.99 -10.23 14.48
N LYS A 75 -0.68 -11.51 14.67
CA LYS A 75 0.60 -11.98 15.18
C LYS A 75 1.65 -11.31 14.30
N VAL A 76 2.20 -10.20 14.76
CA VAL A 76 3.29 -9.52 14.05
C VAL A 76 4.38 -10.59 13.94
N PRO A 77 4.77 -11.02 12.74
CA PRO A 77 5.76 -12.08 12.60
C PRO A 77 7.00 -11.65 13.38
N GLN A 78 7.42 -12.47 14.34
CA GLN A 78 8.61 -12.17 15.11
C GLN A 78 9.79 -12.14 14.13
N VAL A 79 10.45 -10.99 14.06
CA VAL A 79 11.61 -10.81 13.18
C VAL A 79 12.71 -11.76 13.63
N ASN A 80 13.30 -12.49 12.68
CA ASN A 80 14.37 -13.44 12.93
C ASN A 80 15.54 -12.78 13.68
N GLU A 81 16.13 -13.48 14.65
CA GLU A 81 17.25 -12.92 15.44
C GLU A 81 18.45 -12.51 14.59
N SER A 82 18.70 -13.20 13.48
CA SER A 82 19.79 -12.88 12.54
C SER A 82 19.60 -11.52 11.89
N VAL A 83 18.36 -11.21 11.48
CA VAL A 83 17.99 -9.91 10.88
C VAL A 83 18.17 -8.80 11.92
N LEU A 84 17.67 -9.00 13.14
CA LEU A 84 17.82 -8.02 14.22
C LEU A 84 19.29 -7.76 14.59
N LYS A 85 20.15 -8.79 14.56
CA LYS A 85 21.60 -8.64 14.77
C LYS A 85 22.24 -7.83 13.64
N HIS A 86 21.85 -8.11 12.40
CA HIS A 86 22.40 -7.41 11.24
C HIS A 86 22.00 -5.94 11.22
N GLU A 87 20.73 -5.62 11.46
CA GLU A 87 20.24 -4.24 11.55
C GLU A 87 20.99 -3.41 12.61
N LYS A 88 21.34 -4.02 13.75
CA LYS A 88 22.15 -3.37 14.79
C LYS A 88 23.57 -3.07 14.31
N LEU A 89 24.20 -4.01 13.61
CA LEU A 89 25.54 -3.80 13.05
C LEU A 89 25.52 -2.74 11.94
N ILE A 90 24.53 -2.77 11.06
CA ILE A 90 24.32 -1.74 10.03
C ILE A 90 24.19 -0.36 10.68
N ARG A 91 23.44 -0.25 11.77
CA ARG A 91 23.25 1.03 12.46
C ARG A 91 24.56 1.56 13.05
N ILE A 92 25.34 0.70 13.69
CA ILE A 92 26.66 1.07 14.22
C ILE A 92 27.59 1.53 13.09
N GLU A 93 27.63 0.77 11.99
CA GLU A 93 28.47 1.11 10.83
C GLU A 93 28.09 2.45 10.22
N LYS A 94 26.79 2.70 10.06
CA LYS A 94 26.29 3.98 9.56
C LYS A 94 26.74 5.15 10.44
N GLU A 95 26.59 5.02 11.76
CA GLU A 95 26.99 6.08 12.69
C GLU A 95 28.51 6.34 12.67
N ILE A 96 29.33 5.32 12.40
CA ILE A 96 30.78 5.47 12.25
C ILE A 96 31.13 6.13 10.92
N MET A 97 30.46 5.76 9.83
CA MET A 97 30.64 6.41 8.54
C MET A 97 30.30 7.90 8.61
N ASP A 98 29.18 8.24 9.25
CA ASP A 98 28.77 9.63 9.47
C ASP A 98 29.81 10.37 10.33
N TYR A 99 30.24 9.78 11.45
CA TYR A 99 31.26 10.38 12.33
C TYR A 99 32.63 10.56 11.65
N ALA A 100 33.06 9.60 10.84
CA ALA A 100 34.30 9.71 10.08
C ALA A 100 34.24 10.85 9.05
N ASN A 101 33.08 11.04 8.41
CA ASN A 101 32.88 12.17 7.51
C ASN A 101 32.94 13.51 8.25
N ASP A 102 32.28 13.63 9.41
CA ASP A 102 32.34 14.85 10.24
C ASP A 102 33.79 15.19 10.63
N LEU A 103 34.61 14.19 10.97
CA LEU A 103 36.03 14.41 11.31
C LEU A 103 36.88 14.78 10.10
N ARG A 104 36.56 14.26 8.90
CA ARG A 104 37.22 14.65 7.65
C ARG A 104 36.89 16.09 7.29
N GLU A 105 35.64 16.51 7.45
CA GLU A 105 35.22 17.91 7.24
C GLU A 105 35.93 18.88 8.20
N GLN A 106 36.21 18.44 9.43
CA GLN A 106 37.03 19.18 10.40
C GLN A 106 38.52 19.24 10.04
N GLY A 107 38.96 18.55 8.97
CA GLY A 107 40.34 18.59 8.48
C GLY A 107 41.33 17.77 9.30
N LEU A 108 40.87 16.75 10.04
CA LEU A 108 41.77 15.86 10.77
C LEU A 108 42.54 14.92 9.84
N SER A 109 43.73 14.50 10.26
CA SER A 109 44.52 13.48 9.54
C SER A 109 43.89 12.09 9.65
N GLU A 110 43.98 11.29 8.58
CA GLU A 110 43.35 9.95 8.48
C GLU A 110 43.72 9.01 9.65
N SER A 111 44.96 9.06 10.15
CA SER A 111 45.41 8.24 11.28
C SER A 111 44.71 8.57 12.61
N VAL A 112 44.26 9.81 12.78
CA VAL A 112 43.50 10.24 13.97
C VAL A 112 42.02 9.90 13.78
N ILE A 113 41.51 10.00 12.55
CA ILE A 113 40.14 9.61 12.20
C ILE A 113 39.93 8.12 12.46
N GLU A 114 40.87 7.27 12.06
CA GLU A 114 40.79 5.82 12.27
C GLU A 114 40.74 5.46 13.77
N LYS A 115 41.64 6.05 14.57
CA LYS A 115 41.64 5.84 16.04
C LYS A 115 40.33 6.28 16.69
N ARG A 116 39.85 7.49 16.37
CA ARG A 116 38.60 8.01 16.95
C ARG A 116 37.38 7.22 16.49
N SER A 117 37.37 6.75 15.24
CA SER A 117 36.30 5.90 14.71
C SER A 117 36.26 4.54 15.41
N GLN A 118 37.43 3.96 15.72
CA GLN A 118 37.54 2.73 16.48
C GLN A 118 37.04 2.91 17.93
N ASP A 119 37.47 3.97 18.61
CA ASP A 119 37.00 4.28 19.96
C ASP A 119 35.47 4.48 19.98
N ARG A 120 34.94 5.15 18.93
CA ARG A 120 33.51 5.37 18.76
C ARG A 120 32.74 4.07 18.53
N TYR A 121 33.29 3.12 17.76
CA TYR A 121 32.71 1.78 17.57
C TYR A 121 32.55 1.03 18.89
N GLU A 122 33.58 1.05 19.73
CA GLU A 122 33.56 0.35 21.03
C GLU A 122 32.53 0.97 21.98
N GLN A 123 32.44 2.31 22.01
CA GLN A 123 31.42 3.03 22.78
C GLN A 123 30.00 2.67 22.33
N LEU A 124 29.73 2.68 21.02
CA LEU A 124 28.43 2.33 20.46
C LEU A 124 28.03 0.90 20.79
N LYS A 125 28.95 -0.05 20.59
CA LYS A 125 28.75 -1.46 20.95
C LYS A 125 28.43 -1.64 22.43
N ALA A 126 29.12 -0.91 23.31
CA ALA A 126 28.85 -0.92 24.75
C ALA A 126 27.47 -0.31 25.08
N GLN A 127 27.08 0.78 24.43
CA GLN A 127 25.76 1.39 24.61
C GLN A 127 24.65 0.41 24.23
N TYR A 128 24.68 -0.19 23.04
CA TYR A 128 23.66 -1.15 22.61
C TYR A 128 23.58 -2.40 23.51
N LYS A 129 24.71 -2.82 24.10
CA LYS A 129 24.72 -3.90 25.12
C LYS A 129 24.04 -3.44 26.42
N LYS A 130 24.28 -2.21 26.87
CA LYS A 130 23.65 -1.62 28.06
C LYS A 130 22.14 -1.44 27.88
N THR A 131 21.68 -0.93 26.74
CA THR A 131 20.25 -0.74 26.45
C THR A 131 19.50 -2.06 26.47
N ARG A 132 20.11 -3.13 25.94
CA ARG A 132 19.55 -4.49 26.00
C ARG A 132 19.34 -4.97 27.43
N ILE A 133 20.32 -4.74 28.32
CA ILE A 133 20.25 -5.15 29.74
C ILE A 133 19.22 -4.32 30.52
N MET A 134 19.04 -3.05 30.15
CA MET A 134 18.06 -2.15 30.77
C MET A 134 16.62 -2.54 30.40
N LEU A 135 16.35 -2.90 29.14
CA LEU A 135 15.02 -3.31 28.68
C LEU A 135 14.55 -4.63 29.31
N THR A 136 15.46 -5.59 29.54
CA THR A 136 15.11 -6.87 30.18
C THR A 136 14.86 -6.78 31.69
N LYS A 137 15.16 -5.65 32.34
CA LYS A 137 14.94 -5.46 33.79
C LYS A 137 13.55 -4.89 34.12
N VAL A 138 12.83 -4.36 33.14
CA VAL A 138 11.51 -3.74 33.35
C VAL A 138 10.38 -4.78 33.44
N ASP A 139 10.61 -6.00 32.95
CA ASP A 139 9.59 -7.06 32.89
C ASP A 139 9.49 -7.93 34.17
N THR A 140 10.18 -7.55 35.26
CA THR A 140 10.20 -8.30 36.55
C THR A 140 9.49 -7.56 37.69
N ILE A 141 8.42 -6.81 37.38
CA ILE A 141 7.45 -6.40 38.40
C ILE A 141 6.42 -7.53 38.47
N ASP A 142 6.61 -8.43 39.44
CA ASP A 142 5.63 -9.47 39.74
C ASP A 142 4.25 -8.82 39.97
N PRO A 143 3.18 -9.25 39.27
CA PRO A 143 1.85 -8.73 39.53
C PRO A 143 1.42 -9.21 40.91
N THR A 144 1.45 -8.31 41.89
CA THR A 144 0.85 -8.51 43.21
C THR A 144 -0.66 -8.29 43.15
#